data_AF-G9DCS8-F1
#
_entry.id   AF-G9DCS8-F1
#
_cell.length_a   1.000
_cell.length_b   1.000
_cell.length_c   1.000
_cell.angle_alpha   90.00
_cell.angle_beta   90.00
_cell.angle_gamma   90.00
#
_symmetry.space_group_name_H-M   'P 1'
#
loop_
_entity.id
_entity.type
_entity.pdbx_description
1 polymer ?
#
loop_
_entity_poly.entity_id
_entity_poly.type
_entity_poly.pdbx_seq_one_letter_code
_entity_poly.pdbx_strand_id
1 'polypeptide(L)'
;FTFYEMCQDLDWSINGRYYTRAEECLTRLQASAMQFSSQRIGRLESVSLIRRFRVLDRGKRTSRCQVEIDAEIVVLFAGDHYTKFVWEKYRKLT
;
A
#
# COMPACT_ATOMS: atom_id res chain seq x y z
N PHE A 1 -0.43 5.22 9.61
CA PHE A 1 0.56 4.37 10.31
C PHE A 1 1.87 5.13 10.46
N THR A 2 2.83 4.61 11.20
CA THR A 2 4.22 5.08 11.27
C THR A 2 5.16 4.12 10.56
N PHE A 3 6.34 4.59 10.13
CA PHE A 3 7.36 3.67 9.63
C PHE A 3 7.89 2.72 10.71
N TYR A 4 7.82 3.11 11.98
CA TYR A 4 8.11 2.22 13.10
C TYR A 4 7.16 1.02 13.14
N GLU A 5 5.84 1.28 13.18
CA GLU A 5 4.80 0.24 13.14
C GLU A 5 4.93 -0.64 11.90
N MET A 6 5.17 -0.04 10.73
CA MET A 6 5.35 -0.79 9.49
C MET A 6 6.59 -1.70 9.53
N CYS A 7 7.71 -1.24 10.06
CA CYS A 7 8.89 -2.09 10.20
C CYS A 7 8.66 -3.20 11.23
N GLN A 8 7.93 -2.92 12.32
CA GLN A 8 7.56 -3.92 13.32
C GLN A 8 6.63 -5.00 12.71
N ASP A 9 5.65 -4.61 11.92
CA ASP A 9 4.68 -5.52 11.30
C ASP A 9 5.31 -6.42 10.24
N LEU A 10 6.32 -5.90 9.53
CA LEU A 10 7.08 -6.58 8.48
C LEU A 10 8.33 -7.30 8.98
N ASP A 11 8.58 -7.29 10.30
CA ASP A 11 9.77 -7.88 10.93
C ASP A 11 11.10 -7.33 10.35
N TRP A 12 11.13 -6.02 10.08
CA TRP A 12 12.31 -5.29 9.62
C TRP A 12 13.02 -4.60 10.79
N SER A 13 14.35 -4.45 10.68
CA SER A 13 15.10 -3.74 11.70
C SER A 13 14.67 -2.27 11.79
N ILE A 14 14.49 -1.77 13.02
CA ILE A 14 14.08 -0.38 13.27
C ILE A 14 15.28 0.56 13.09
N ASN A 15 15.53 1.02 11.87
CA ASN A 15 16.57 2.00 11.57
C ASN A 15 16.25 2.83 10.31
N GLY A 16 17.03 3.89 10.08
CA GLY A 16 16.82 4.80 8.96
C GLY A 16 16.83 4.13 7.58
N ARG A 17 17.63 3.07 7.39
CA ARG A 17 17.69 2.32 6.11
C ARG A 17 16.35 1.66 5.79
N TYR A 18 15.71 1.01 6.75
CA TYR A 18 14.41 0.36 6.52
C TYR A 18 13.27 1.36 6.44
N TYR A 19 13.38 2.53 7.07
CA TYR A 19 12.44 3.63 6.83
C TYR A 19 12.53 4.16 5.40
N THR A 20 13.74 4.35 4.88
CA THR A 20 13.94 4.71 3.46
C THR A 20 13.38 3.62 2.54
N ARG A 21 13.63 2.33 2.84
CA ARG A 21 13.06 1.22 2.08
C ARG A 21 11.52 1.24 2.08
N ALA A 22 10.89 1.51 3.22
CA ALA A 22 9.44 1.63 3.33
C ALA A 22 8.91 2.77 2.46
N GLU A 23 9.57 3.94 2.48
CA GLU A 23 9.23 5.09 1.63
C GLU A 23 9.39 4.75 0.14
N GLU A 24 10.47 4.07 -0.26
CA GLU A 24 10.67 3.59 -1.63
C GLU A 24 9.61 2.58 -2.08
N CYS A 25 9.12 1.73 -1.18
CA CYS A 25 8.01 0.82 -1.46
C CYS A 25 6.71 1.60 -1.74
N LEU A 26 6.42 2.65 -0.96
CA LEU A 26 5.26 3.52 -1.20
C LEU A 26 5.39 4.27 -2.54
N THR A 27 6.57 4.81 -2.84
CA THR A 27 6.85 5.46 -4.14
C THR A 27 6.62 4.50 -5.31
N ARG A 28 7.06 3.24 -5.18
CA ARG A 28 6.80 2.20 -6.19
C ARG A 28 5.32 1.89 -6.32
N LEU A 29 4.58 1.74 -5.22
CA LEU A 29 3.14 1.52 -5.26
C LEU A 29 2.38 2.67 -5.93
N GLN A 30 2.86 3.91 -5.80
CA GLN A 30 2.25 5.05 -6.47
C GLN A 30 2.56 5.07 -7.98
N ALA A 31 3.79 4.73 -8.36
CA ALA A 31 4.25 4.75 -9.75
C ALA A 31 3.81 3.53 -10.56
N SER A 32 3.59 2.39 -9.91
CA SER A 32 3.15 1.16 -10.56
C SER A 32 1.67 1.24 -10.92
N ALA A 33 1.39 1.15 -12.22
CA ALA A 33 0.04 0.97 -12.73
C ALA A 33 -0.37 -0.51 -12.60
N MET A 34 -1.56 -0.74 -12.04
CA MET A 34 -2.29 -1.99 -12.12
C MET A 34 -3.30 -1.87 -13.26
N GLN A 35 -3.25 -2.83 -14.18
CA GLN A 35 -4.23 -2.95 -15.26
C GLN A 35 -5.21 -4.07 -14.94
N PHE A 36 -6.50 -3.83 -15.16
CA PHE A 36 -7.51 -4.87 -15.01
C PHE A 36 -8.60 -4.70 -16.07
N SER A 37 -9.25 -5.80 -16.41
CA SER A 37 -10.46 -5.81 -17.22
C SER A 37 -11.52 -6.67 -16.55
N SER A 38 -12.79 -6.31 -16.73
CA SER A 38 -13.93 -7.04 -16.19
C SER A 38 -15.10 -6.91 -17.14
N GLN A 39 -15.89 -7.98 -17.30
CA GLN A 39 -17.14 -7.92 -18.07
C GLN A 39 -18.11 -6.84 -17.53
N ARG A 40 -18.03 -6.52 -16.23
CA ARG A 40 -18.83 -5.45 -15.60
C ARG A 40 -18.45 -4.06 -16.11
N ILE A 41 -17.17 -3.84 -16.37
CA ILE A 41 -16.63 -2.52 -16.71
C ILE A 41 -16.52 -2.37 -18.23
N GLY A 42 -16.41 -3.47 -18.98
CA GLY A 42 -16.47 -3.49 -20.44
C GLY A 42 -15.28 -2.81 -21.13
N ARG A 43 -14.26 -2.40 -20.38
CA ARG A 43 -13.03 -1.75 -20.86
C ARG A 43 -11.83 -2.12 -19.99
N LEU A 44 -10.63 -1.89 -20.52
CA LEU A 44 -9.37 -1.99 -19.79
C LEU A 44 -9.20 -0.73 -18.94
N GLU A 45 -9.00 -0.90 -17.64
CA GLU A 45 -8.67 0.18 -16.73
C GLU A 45 -7.20 0.07 -16.31
N SER A 46 -6.55 1.22 -16.13
CA SER A 46 -5.15 1.32 -15.70
C SER A 46 -5.04 2.36 -14.58
N VAL A 47 -4.82 1.90 -13.37
CA VAL A 47 -4.86 2.73 -12.14
C VAL A 47 -3.60 2.54 -11.30
N SER A 48 -3.17 3.59 -10.58
CA SER A 48 -2.10 3.45 -9.58
C SER A 48 -2.60 2.73 -8.33
N LEU A 49 -1.81 1.81 -7.76
CA LEU A 49 -2.20 1.04 -6.55
C LEU A 49 -2.51 1.93 -5.34
N ILE A 50 -1.75 3.02 -5.20
CA ILE A 50 -2.08 4.10 -4.29
C ILE A 50 -2.12 5.40 -5.09
N ARG A 51 -3.11 6.24 -4.80
CA ARG A 51 -3.30 7.54 -5.46
C ARG A 51 -2.22 8.53 -5.04
N ARG A 52 -1.93 8.58 -3.74
CA ARG A 52 -0.84 9.36 -3.15
C ARG A 52 -0.50 8.90 -1.74
N PHE A 53 0.69 9.23 -1.27
CA PHE A 53 1.03 9.15 0.14
C PHE A 53 1.68 10.45 0.62
N ARG A 54 1.66 10.68 1.94
CA ARG A 54 2.27 11.83 2.60
C ARG A 54 2.94 11.39 3.89
N VAL A 55 4.11 11.95 4.17
CA VAL A 55 4.77 11.83 5.47
C VAL A 55 4.57 13.14 6.21
N LEU A 56 3.64 13.14 7.17
CA LEU A 56 3.40 14.26 8.07
C LEU A 56 4.51 14.29 9.14
N ASP A 57 4.84 15.49 9.61
CA ASP A 57 5.78 15.70 10.74
C ASP A 57 7.12 14.97 10.57
N ARG A 58 7.67 14.96 9.34
CA ARG A 58 8.94 14.28 9.04
C ARG A 58 10.05 14.74 10.01
N GLY A 59 10.77 13.76 10.57
CA GLY A 59 11.84 14.02 11.54
C GLY A 59 11.37 14.25 12.98
N LYS A 60 10.07 14.41 13.24
CA LYS A 60 9.52 14.47 14.60
C LYS A 60 9.09 13.09 15.10
N ARG A 61 8.96 12.94 16.42
CA ARG A 61 8.37 11.74 17.05
C ARG A 61 6.90 11.52 16.64
N THR A 62 6.22 12.57 16.21
CA THR A 62 4.83 12.54 15.72
C THR A 62 4.73 12.19 14.24
N SER A 63 5.84 11.79 13.58
CA SER A 63 5.79 11.49 12.15
C SER A 63 4.76 10.39 11.84
N ARG A 64 3.95 10.62 10.81
CA ARG A 64 2.88 9.71 10.38
C ARG A 64 2.86 9.62 8.87
N CYS A 65 2.70 8.41 8.35
CA CYS A 65 2.39 8.17 6.95
C CYS A 65 0.87 8.09 6.76
N GLN A 66 0.38 8.87 5.80
CA GLN A 66 -0.98 8.81 5.27
C GLN A 66 -0.92 8.30 3.84
N VAL A 67 -1.79 7.35 3.52
CA VAL A 67 -1.91 6.74 2.19
C VAL A 67 -3.35 6.90 1.73
N GLU A 68 -3.54 7.35 0.50
CA GLU A 68 -4.84 7.47 -0.16
C GLU A 68 -4.91 6.43 -1.28
N ILE A 69 -5.95 5.60 -1.24
CA ILE A 69 -6.25 4.61 -2.28
C ILE A 69 -7.17 5.27 -3.31
N ASP A 70 -7.00 4.94 -4.59
CA ASP A 70 -7.88 5.47 -5.62
C ASP A 70 -9.32 4.95 -5.46
N ALA A 71 -10.31 5.81 -5.68
CA ALA A 71 -11.72 5.45 -5.55
C ALA A 71 -12.12 4.34 -6.54
N GLU A 72 -11.50 4.28 -7.72
CA GLU A 72 -11.76 3.23 -8.70
C GLU A 72 -11.29 1.86 -8.19
N ILE A 73 -10.17 1.81 -7.45
CA ILE A 73 -9.69 0.59 -6.79
C ILE A 73 -10.67 0.17 -5.70
N VAL A 74 -11.22 1.10 -4.93
CA VAL A 74 -12.21 0.76 -3.88
C VAL A 74 -13.43 0.05 -4.45
N VAL A 75 -13.89 0.44 -5.65
CA VAL A 75 -15.01 -0.20 -6.35
C VAL A 75 -14.71 -1.65 -6.77
N LEU A 76 -13.44 -2.02 -6.92
CA LEU A 76 -13.06 -3.41 -7.19
C LEU A 76 -13.34 -4.33 -5.99
N PHE A 77 -13.23 -3.81 -4.78
CA PHE A 77 -13.42 -4.56 -3.54
C PHE A 77 -14.81 -4.37 -2.91
N ALA A 78 -15.72 -3.65 -3.59
CA ALA A 78 -17.08 -3.43 -3.11
C ALA A 78 -17.96 -4.70 -3.26
N GLY A 79 -18.87 -4.91 -2.30
CA GLY A 79 -19.76 -6.08 -2.28
C GLY A 79 -19.02 -7.37 -1.91
N ASP A 80 -19.25 -8.44 -2.67
CA ASP A 80 -18.68 -9.77 -2.42
C ASP A 80 -17.46 -10.08 -3.33
N HIS A 81 -16.93 -9.06 -4.01
CA HIS A 81 -15.84 -9.19 -4.98
C HIS A 81 -14.46 -9.10 -4.33
N TYR A 82 -14.24 -9.89 -3.29
CA TYR A 82 -12.96 -9.93 -2.60
C TYR A 82 -12.62 -11.36 -2.20
N THR A 83 -11.32 -11.65 -2.12
CA THR A 83 -10.84 -12.90 -1.51
C THR A 83 -10.26 -12.58 -0.14
N LYS A 84 -10.65 -13.34 0.88
CA LYS A 84 -10.07 -13.23 2.21
C LYS A 84 -8.76 -14.01 2.24
N PHE A 85 -7.70 -13.38 2.72
CA PHE A 85 -6.41 -14.03 2.93
C PHE A 85 -5.98 -13.89 4.38
N VAL A 86 -5.32 -14.92 4.90
CA VAL A 86 -4.71 -14.88 6.23
C VAL A 86 -3.34 -14.23 6.12
N TRP A 87 -3.21 -13.00 6.63
CA TRP A 87 -2.01 -12.17 6.52
C TRP A 87 -0.74 -12.89 6.97
N GLU A 88 -0.81 -13.66 8.06
CA GLU A 88 0.32 -14.40 8.62
C GLU A 88 0.94 -15.44 7.68
N LYS A 89 0.14 -16.01 6.76
CA LYS A 89 0.65 -16.97 5.77
C LYS A 89 1.53 -16.28 4.73
N TYR A 90 1.14 -15.07 4.30
CA TYR A 90 1.87 -14.32 3.28
C TYR A 90 3.17 -13.72 3.81
N ARG A 91 3.24 -13.37 5.11
CA ARG A 91 4.50 -12.90 5.74
C ARG A 91 5.64 -13.92 5.69
N LYS A 92 5.33 -15.21 5.48
CA LYS A 92 6.31 -16.30 5.41
C LYS A 92 6.75 -16.64 3.98
N LEU A 93 6.17 -15.99 2.97
CA LEU A 93 6.55 -16.20 1.58
C LEU A 93 7.82 -15.38 1.30
N THR A 94 8.95 -16.09 1.29
CA THR A 94 10.26 -15.62 0.79
C THR A 94 10.31 -15.63 -0.73
#